data_AF-D9VUA4-F1
#
_entry.id   AF-D9VUA4-F1
#
_cell.length_a   1.000
_cell.length_b   1.000
_cell.length_c   1.000
_cell.angle_alpha   90.00
_cell.angle_beta   90.00
_cell.angle_gamma   90.00
#
_symmetry.space_group_name_H-M   'P 1'
#
loop_
_entity.id
_entity.type
_entity.pdbx_description
1 polymer ?
#
loop_
_entity_poly.entity_id
_entity_poly.type
_entity_poly.pdbx_seq_one_letter_code
_entity_poly.pdbx_strand_id
1 'polypeptide(L)'
;MKRVAKQEHFPYEQERIDDQICAVRVFLDGCTYRLLYAPVGGSDQVLLAVHVFQKKDRKLNRNDKNLARKRLKDWELRGKEE
;
A
#
# COMPACT_ATOMS: atom_id res chain seq x y z
N MET A 1 -29.21 -10.23 3.14
CA MET A 1 -28.54 -9.31 4.08
C MET A 1 -27.38 -8.62 3.38
N LYS A 2 -27.50 -7.33 3.08
CA LYS A 2 -26.36 -6.50 2.64
C LYS A 2 -25.53 -6.16 3.88
N ARG A 3 -24.29 -6.63 3.96
CA ARG A 3 -23.34 -6.17 4.99
C ARG A 3 -23.02 -4.71 4.66
N VAL A 4 -23.62 -3.80 5.43
CA VAL A 4 -23.21 -2.41 5.50
C VAL A 4 -21.82 -2.43 6.13
N ALA A 5 -20.78 -2.12 5.35
CA ALA A 5 -19.44 -1.91 5.87
C ALA A 5 -19.47 -0.63 6.72
N LYS A 6 -19.81 -0.79 7.99
CA LYS A 6 -19.64 0.24 9.00
C LYS A 6 -18.14 0.43 9.22
N GLN A 7 -17.77 1.72 9.23
CA GLN A 7 -16.55 2.32 9.74
C GLN A 7 -15.39 2.51 8.75
N GLU A 8 -15.06 3.79 8.57
CA GLU A 8 -13.87 4.40 7.99
C GLU A 8 -12.62 4.09 8.82
N HIS A 9 -12.34 2.80 9.06
CA HIS A 9 -11.11 2.35 9.67
C HIS A 9 -10.28 1.64 8.60
N PHE A 10 -8.98 1.93 8.55
CA PHE A 10 -8.01 1.11 7.81
C PHE A 10 -8.29 -0.36 8.20
N PRO A 11 -8.75 -1.21 7.28
CA PRO A 11 -9.10 -2.57 7.65
C PRO A 11 -7.82 -3.29 8.09
N TYR A 12 -7.93 -3.98 9.23
CA TYR A 12 -6.91 -4.82 9.87
C TYR A 12 -6.30 -5.92 8.97
N GLU A 13 -6.56 -5.94 7.66
CA GLU A 13 -5.97 -6.87 6.70
C GLU A 13 -4.72 -6.25 6.05
N GLN A 14 -3.66 -6.05 6.84
CA GLN A 14 -2.33 -5.78 6.32
C GLN A 14 -1.72 -7.09 5.79
N GLU A 15 -1.38 -7.12 4.50
CA GLU A 15 -0.70 -8.22 3.83
C GLU A 15 0.77 -7.82 3.61
N ARG A 16 1.72 -8.52 4.26
CA ARG A 16 3.15 -8.31 3.97
C ARG A 16 3.47 -8.89 2.60
N ILE A 17 3.97 -8.04 1.68
CA ILE A 17 4.31 -8.46 0.31
C ILE A 17 5.75 -8.94 0.25
N ASP A 18 6.65 -8.23 0.94
CA ASP A 18 8.05 -8.59 1.17
C ASP A 18 8.59 -7.85 2.40
N ASP A 19 9.91 -7.79 2.55
CA ASP A 19 10.54 -7.20 3.72
C ASP A 19 10.31 -5.70 3.85
N GLN A 20 10.03 -5.01 2.74
CA GLN A 20 9.94 -3.55 2.66
C GLN A 20 8.54 -3.04 2.33
N ILE A 21 7.69 -3.85 1.68
CA ILE A 21 6.38 -3.42 1.19
C ILE A 21 5.25 -4.17 1.88
N CYS A 22 4.27 -3.41 2.34
CA CYS A 22 2.99 -3.90 2.83
C CYS A 22 1.86 -3.47 1.88
N ALA A 23 0.80 -4.26 1.86
CA ALA A 23 -0.43 -3.93 1.17
C ALA A 23 -1.57 -3.84 2.19
N VAL A 24 -2.41 -2.82 2.06
CA VAL A 24 -3.67 -2.71 2.81
C VAL A 24 -4.82 -2.52 1.83
N ARG A 25 -5.96 -3.14 2.15
CA ARG A 25 -7.19 -2.90 1.41
C ARG A 25 -7.77 -1.54 1.84
N VAL A 26 -8.24 -0.74 0.90
CA VAL A 26 -8.90 0.54 1.20
C VAL A 26 -10.26 0.54 0.53
N PHE A 27 -11.28 1.04 1.23
CA PHE A 27 -12.62 1.23 0.68
C PHE A 27 -12.88 2.73 0.55
N LEU A 28 -13.19 3.19 -0.67
CA LEU A 28 -13.46 4.59 -0.96
C LEU A 28 -14.49 4.65 -2.09
N ASP A 29 -15.52 5.49 -1.95
CA ASP A 29 -16.55 5.74 -2.97
C ASP A 29 -17.17 4.47 -3.58
N GLY A 30 -17.48 3.49 -2.72
CA GLY A 30 -18.06 2.20 -3.13
C GLY A 30 -17.08 1.27 -3.88
N CYS A 31 -15.84 1.70 -4.07
CA CYS A 31 -14.78 0.94 -4.73
C CYS A 31 -13.81 0.35 -3.69
N THR A 32 -13.22 -0.80 -4.05
CA THR A 32 -12.14 -1.41 -3.28
C THR A 32 -10.81 -1.14 -3.97
N TYR A 33 -9.84 -0.64 -3.22
CA TYR A 33 -8.48 -0.38 -3.67
C TYR A 33 -7.48 -1.24 -2.89
N ARG A 34 -6.30 -1.41 -3.45
CA ARG A 34 -5.11 -1.83 -2.73
C ARG A 34 -4.13 -0.66 -2.69
N LEU A 35 -3.76 -0.27 -1.47
CA LEU A 35 -2.68 0.67 -1.22
C LEU A 35 -1.44 -0.13 -0.86
N LEU A 36 -0.35 0.09 -1.60
CA LEU A 36 0.99 -0.39 -1.29
C LEU A 36 1.76 0.72 -0.59
N TYR A 37 2.37 0.38 0.54
CA TYR A 37 3.17 1.33 1.33
C TYR A 37 4.42 0.65 1.90
N ALA A 38 5.39 1.47 2.28
CA ALA A 38 6.59 1.06 2.99
C ALA A 38 6.66 1.78 4.35
N PRO A 39 6.93 1.07 5.46
CA PRO A 39 7.35 1.71 6.70
C PRO A 39 8.77 2.26 6.51
N VAL A 40 8.97 3.55 6.76
CA VAL A 40 10.26 4.23 6.63
C VAL A 40 10.52 5.15 7.83
N GLY A 41 11.78 5.58 7.97
CA GLY A 41 12.27 6.36 9.12
C GLY A 41 12.87 5.48 10.22
N GLY A 42 13.65 6.06 11.13
CA GLY A 42 14.43 5.32 12.13
C GLY A 42 13.62 4.50 13.16
N SER A 43 12.28 4.59 13.13
CA SER A 43 11.38 3.82 13.99
C SER A 43 10.06 3.49 13.29
N ASP A 44 10.07 3.29 11.97
CA ASP A 44 8.89 2.95 11.16
C ASP A 44 7.71 3.95 11.29
N GLN A 45 8.02 5.20 11.65
CA GLN A 45 7.01 6.23 11.96
C GLN A 45 6.31 6.77 10.71
N VAL A 46 6.90 6.58 9.52
CA VAL A 46 6.34 7.10 8.27
C VAL A 46 5.82 5.93 7.44
N LEU A 47 4.54 5.96 7.12
CA LEU A 47 3.94 5.07 6.12
C LEU A 47 3.98 5.77 4.76
N LEU A 48 4.98 5.45 3.95
CA LEU A 48 5.11 6.01 2.62
C LEU A 48 4.21 5.24 1.64
N ALA A 49 3.10 5.84 1.24
CA ALA A 49 2.27 5.34 0.16
C ALA A 49 3.02 5.37 -1.18
N VAL A 50 3.34 4.20 -1.74
CA VAL A 50 4.13 4.10 -2.98
C VAL A 50 3.26 3.88 -4.21
N HIS A 51 2.10 3.24 -4.05
CA HIS A 51 1.19 2.96 -5.16
C HIS A 51 -0.22 2.65 -4.68
N VAL A 52 -1.25 3.13 -5.38
CA VAL A 52 -2.64 2.75 -5.15
C VAL A 52 -3.29 2.38 -6.47
N PHE A 53 -4.08 1.31 -6.47
CA PHE A 53 -4.83 0.88 -7.64
C PHE A 53 -6.15 0.23 -7.22
N GLN A 54 -7.14 0.33 -8.09
CA GLN A 54 -8.44 -0.29 -7.87
C GLN A 54 -8.29 -1.82 -7.95
N LYS A 55 -8.79 -2.52 -6.93
CA LYS A 55 -8.71 -3.98 -6.84
C LYS A 55 -9.66 -4.59 -7.87
N LYS A 56 -9.09 -5.01 -9.01
CA LYS A 56 -9.81 -5.80 -10.03
C LYS A 56 -9.66 -7.30 -9.77
N ASP A 57 -8.48 -7.74 -9.35
CA ASP A 57 -8.14 -9.14 -9.14
C ASP A 57 -7.94 -9.51 -7.66
N ARG A 58 -8.13 -10.79 -7.33
CA ARG A 58 -7.88 -11.31 -5.97
C ARG A 58 -6.40 -11.23 -5.60
N LYS A 59 -5.50 -11.52 -6.54
CA LYS A 59 -4.04 -11.48 -6.34
C LYS A 59 -3.45 -10.14 -6.74
N LEU A 60 -2.40 -9.72 -6.04
CA LEU A 60 -1.64 -8.53 -6.39
C LEU A 60 -0.80 -8.84 -7.64
N ASN A 61 -0.99 -8.09 -8.72
CA ASN A 61 -0.29 -8.35 -9.97
C ASN A 61 1.21 -8.00 -9.84
N ARG A 62 2.05 -8.58 -10.71
CA ARG A 62 3.51 -8.41 -10.64
C ARG A 62 3.96 -6.98 -11.00
N ASN A 63 3.25 -6.32 -11.89
CA ASN A 63 3.60 -4.99 -12.38
C ASN A 63 3.45 -3.92 -11.30
N ASP A 64 2.38 -3.98 -10.51
CA ASP A 64 2.12 -3.06 -9.40
C ASP A 64 3.16 -3.23 -8.29
N LYS A 65 3.55 -4.49 -7.99
CA LYS A 65 4.67 -4.77 -7.06
C LYS A 65 5.97 -4.15 -7.55
N ASN A 66 6.31 -4.36 -8.82
CA ASN A 66 7.54 -3.84 -9.39
C ASN A 66 7.56 -2.30 -9.42
N LEU A 67 6.42 -1.68 -9.74
CA LEU A 67 6.28 -0.23 -9.75
C LEU A 67 6.44 0.36 -8.34
N ALA A 68 5.81 -0.24 -7.35
CA ALA A 68 5.93 0.15 -5.95
C ALA A 68 7.39 0.12 -5.47
N ARG A 69 8.14 -0.96 -5.78
CA ARG A 69 9.58 -1.06 -5.47
C ARG A 69 10.42 0.01 -6.17
N LYS A 70 10.15 0.25 -7.46
CA LYS A 70 10.88 1.27 -8.23
C LYS A 70 10.71 2.66 -7.62
N ARG A 71 9.49 3.00 -7.19
CA ARG A 71 9.17 4.28 -6.53
C ARG A 71 9.81 4.41 -5.15
N LEU A 72 9.81 3.34 -4.35
CA LEU A 72 10.51 3.33 -3.07
C LEU A 72 12.01 3.60 -3.26
N LYS A 73 12.66 2.87 -4.18
CA LYS A 73 14.08 3.05 -4.49
C LYS A 73 14.40 4.47 -4.97
N ASP A 74 13.56 5.03 -5.83
CA ASP A 74 13.73 6.42 -6.31
C ASP A 74 13.68 7.43 -5.16
N TRP A 75 12.73 7.25 -4.24
CA TRP A 75 12.59 8.10 -3.05
C TRP A 75 13.81 7.98 -2.11
N GLU A 76 14.26 6.75 -1.82
CA GLU A 76 15.44 6.51 -0.99
C GLU A 76 16.73 7.10 -1.57
N LEU A 77 16.88 7.10 -2.90
CA LEU A 77 18.04 7.71 -3.57
C LEU A 77 18.04 9.23 -3.41
N ARG A 78 16.88 9.89 -3.59
CA ARG A 78 16.77 11.34 -3.41
C ARG A 78 17.10 11.79 -1.98
N GLY A 79 16.71 11.00 -0.98
CA GLY A 79 17.01 11.31 0.43
C GLY A 79 18.49 11.12 0.84
N LYS A 80 19.36 10.61 -0.04
CA LYS A 80 20.81 10.48 0.18
C LYS A 80 21.62 11.56 -0.53
N GLU A 81 21.00 12.31 -1.42
CA GLU A 81 21.64 13.41 -2.16
C GLU A 81 21.60 14.74 -1.39
N GLU A 82 20.95 14.76 -0.22
CA GLU A 82 20.96 15.85 0.78
C GLU A 82 21.96 15.59 1.91
#